data_AF-A0A5B7K5W4-F1
#
_entry.id   AF-A0A5B7K5W4-F1
#
_cell.length_a   1.000
_cell.length_b   1.000
_cell.length_c   1.000
_cell.angle_alpha   90.00
_cell.angle_beta   90.00
_cell.angle_gamma   90.00
#
_symmetry.space_group_name_H-M   'P 1'
#
loop_
_entity.id
_entity.type
_entity.pdbx_description
1 polymer ?
#
loop_
_entity_poly.entity_id
_entity_poly.type
_entity_poly.pdbx_seq_one_letter_code
_entity_poly.pdbx_strand_id
1 'polypeptide(L)'
;MLPRSAAELEGTWNLRQDLQSCLSVIISSDKLLWQSPCDNLHLHTIKRILGEWASSNRPTRREEVVLALLRMGCALPTHMLPHIANTFPPQCSTCNVILSVEHILLHCVRYREERRPLAAHCQSHGLPLTQTTLLGDEHPDVVDRLMIYLTEAKLIREL
;
A
#
# COMPACT_ATOMS: atom_id res chain seq x y z
N MET A 1 -25.83 57.60 37.56
CA MET A 1 -25.84 56.14 37.29
C MET A 1 -25.31 55.93 35.88
N LEU A 2 -24.00 55.67 35.76
CA LEU A 2 -23.37 55.29 34.48
C LEU A 2 -23.57 53.79 34.24
N PRO A 3 -23.87 53.35 33.01
CA PRO A 3 -24.04 51.94 32.69
C PRO A 3 -22.67 51.24 32.67
N ARG A 4 -22.68 49.96 33.06
CA ARG A 4 -21.51 49.08 33.17
C ARG A 4 -20.77 48.98 31.83
N SER A 5 -19.44 49.04 31.89
CA SER A 5 -18.53 48.95 30.74
C SER A 5 -18.66 47.61 30.01
N ALA A 6 -18.56 47.66 28.69
CA ALA A 6 -18.61 46.55 27.74
C ALA A 6 -17.40 45.57 27.81
N ALA A 7 -16.88 45.31 29.02
CA ALA A 7 -15.65 44.54 29.24
C ALA A 7 -15.90 43.09 29.71
N GLU A 8 -17.15 42.62 29.79
CA GLU A 8 -17.48 41.28 30.32
C GLU A 8 -17.80 40.22 29.25
N LEU A 9 -17.54 40.49 27.95
CA LEU A 9 -17.80 39.53 26.87
C LEU A 9 -16.62 39.34 25.90
N GLU A 10 -15.38 39.45 26.37
CA GLU A 10 -14.23 38.92 25.62
C GLU A 10 -14.04 37.44 25.98
N GLY A 11 -14.86 36.60 25.36
CA GLY A 11 -14.50 35.19 25.19
C GLY A 11 -13.15 35.15 24.47
N THR A 12 -12.14 34.59 25.11
CA THR A 12 -10.79 34.49 24.58
C THR A 12 -10.77 33.53 23.40
N TRP A 13 -11.10 34.01 22.21
CA TRP A 13 -10.89 33.27 20.96
C TRP A 13 -9.39 33.12 20.74
N ASN A 14 -8.84 31.97 21.08
CA ASN A 14 -7.46 31.65 20.76
C ASN A 14 -7.42 31.21 19.30
N LEU A 15 -7.36 32.20 18.41
CA LEU A 15 -7.41 32.05 16.96
C LEU A 15 -6.54 30.90 16.43
N ARG A 16 -5.38 30.64 17.06
CA ARG A 16 -4.46 29.57 16.71
C ARG A 16 -4.98 28.18 17.08
N GLN A 17 -5.58 28.01 18.26
CA GLN A 17 -6.23 26.76 18.66
C GLN A 17 -7.51 26.51 17.87
N ASP A 18 -8.28 27.55 17.58
CA ASP A 18 -9.51 27.45 16.80
C ASP A 18 -9.20 27.09 15.33
N LEU A 19 -8.16 27.68 14.72
CA LEU A 19 -7.67 27.28 13.40
C LEU A 19 -7.14 25.84 13.37
N GLN A 20 -6.40 25.41 14.40
CA GLN A 20 -5.93 24.02 14.51
C GLN A 20 -7.09 23.03 14.67
N SER A 21 -8.10 23.39 15.45
CA SER A 21 -9.32 22.60 15.63
C SER A 21 -10.07 22.46 14.31
N CYS A 22 -10.32 23.58 13.60
CA CYS A 22 -10.95 23.57 12.28
C CYS A 22 -10.16 22.76 11.24
N LEU A 23 -8.84 22.92 11.19
CA LEU A 23 -7.97 22.12 10.30
C LEU A 23 -8.07 20.62 10.62
N SER A 24 -8.08 20.25 11.90
CA SER A 24 -8.21 18.84 12.30
C SER A 24 -9.56 18.24 11.93
N VAL A 25 -10.64 19.03 12.01
CA VAL A 25 -11.99 18.63 11.60
C VAL A 25 -12.08 18.49 10.08
N ILE A 26 -11.49 19.40 9.31
CA ILE A 26 -11.47 19.33 7.85
C ILE A 26 -10.66 18.11 7.39
N ILE A 27 -9.44 17.93 7.89
CA ILE A 27 -8.58 16.79 7.55
C ILE A 27 -9.24 15.46 7.92
N SER A 28 -9.92 15.38 9.06
CA SER A 28 -10.61 14.15 9.48
C SER A 28 -11.89 13.88 8.68
N SER A 29 -12.65 14.92 8.35
CA SER A 29 -13.85 14.82 7.50
C SER A 29 -13.49 14.40 6.07
N ASP A 30 -12.43 14.98 5.51
CA ASP A 30 -11.93 14.63 4.18
C ASP A 30 -11.44 13.17 4.16
N LYS A 31 -10.69 12.73 5.18
CA LYS A 31 -10.25 11.33 5.28
C LYS A 31 -11.42 10.35 5.27
N LEU A 32 -12.46 10.58 6.08
CA LEU A 32 -13.64 9.70 6.12
C LEU A 32 -14.42 9.71 4.81
N LEU A 33 -14.56 10.88 4.19
CA LEU A 33 -15.25 11.05 2.90
C LEU A 33 -14.54 10.28 1.77
N TRP A 34 -13.21 10.31 1.73
CA TRP A 34 -12.43 9.59 0.73
C TRP A 34 -12.23 8.10 1.05
N GLN A 35 -12.35 7.69 2.32
CA GLN A 35 -12.18 6.30 2.73
C GLN A 35 -13.38 5.42 2.31
N SER A 36 -14.61 5.90 2.55
CA SER A 36 -15.83 5.09 2.34
C SER A 36 -16.07 4.60 0.89
N PRO A 37 -15.73 5.33 -0.19
CA PRO A 37 -15.87 4.82 -1.55
C PRO A 37 -14.76 3.82 -1.92
N CYS A 38 -13.64 3.83 -1.18
CA CYS A 38 -12.48 2.99 -1.44
C CYS A 38 -12.55 1.61 -0.77
N ASP A 39 -13.54 1.35 0.09
CA ASP A 39 -13.66 0.11 0.87
C ASP A 39 -13.67 -1.17 0.01
N ASN A 40 -14.10 -1.09 -1.25
CA ASN A 40 -14.17 -2.20 -2.20
C ASN A 40 -12.94 -2.33 -3.12
N LEU A 41 -11.93 -1.46 -2.98
CA LEU A 41 -10.73 -1.49 -3.83
C LEU A 41 -9.69 -2.48 -3.30
N HIS A 42 -9.00 -3.18 -4.20
CA HIS A 42 -7.91 -4.11 -3.86
C HIS A 42 -6.83 -3.48 -2.95
N LEU A 43 -6.55 -2.19 -3.16
CA LEU A 43 -5.62 -1.41 -2.35
C LEU A 43 -6.07 -1.29 -0.88
N HIS A 44 -7.38 -1.28 -0.61
CA HIS A 44 -7.92 -1.22 0.74
C HIS A 44 -7.68 -2.51 1.52
N THR A 45 -7.64 -3.65 0.82
CA THR A 45 -7.22 -4.94 1.39
C THR A 45 -5.76 -4.87 1.86
N ILE A 46 -4.88 -4.19 1.09
CA ILE A 46 -3.45 -4.07 1.41
C ILE A 46 -3.20 -3.00 2.48
N LYS A 47 -3.89 -1.86 2.41
CA LYS A 47 -3.80 -0.77 3.38
C LYS A 47 -5.17 -0.14 3.60
N ARG A 48 -5.71 -0.38 4.78
CA ARG A 48 -7.04 0.08 5.19
C ARG A 48 -7.12 1.59 5.45
N ILE A 49 -6.02 2.26 5.78
CA ILE A 49 -6.06 3.70 6.12
C ILE A 49 -5.41 4.49 4.99
N LEU A 50 -6.15 5.42 4.39
CA LEU A 50 -5.59 6.34 3.40
C LEU A 50 -4.51 7.23 4.04
N GLY A 51 -3.33 7.25 3.45
CA GLY A 51 -2.20 8.02 3.94
C GLY A 51 -0.90 7.68 3.20
N GLU A 52 0.15 8.43 3.52
CA GLU A 52 1.49 8.22 2.96
C GLU A 52 1.96 6.78 3.18
N TRP A 53 2.54 6.17 2.15
CA TRP A 53 3.16 4.86 2.22
C TRP A 53 4.61 5.02 2.65
N ALA A 54 4.91 4.81 3.93
CA ALA A 54 6.26 4.95 4.47
C ALA A 54 7.24 4.00 3.78
N SER A 55 6.76 2.81 3.40
CA SER A 55 7.51 1.79 2.65
C SER A 55 7.70 2.09 1.16
N SER A 56 7.05 3.14 0.61
CA SER A 56 7.19 3.50 -0.81
C SER A 56 8.50 4.22 -1.14
N ASN A 57 9.18 4.83 -0.17
CA ASN A 57 10.47 5.48 -0.42
C ASN A 57 11.54 4.39 -0.55
N ARG A 58 12.03 4.17 -1.78
CA ARG A 58 13.00 3.09 -2.06
C ARG A 58 14.33 3.63 -2.59
N PRO A 59 15.43 2.86 -2.43
CA PRO A 59 16.75 3.22 -2.96
C PRO A 59 16.77 3.51 -4.46
N THR A 60 15.85 2.91 -5.23
CA THR A 60 15.76 3.15 -6.68
C THR A 60 14.33 3.41 -7.11
N ARG A 61 14.15 4.34 -8.06
CA ARG A 61 12.85 4.59 -8.73
C ARG A 61 12.21 3.30 -9.28
N ARG A 62 13.04 2.34 -9.72
CA ARG A 62 12.55 1.07 -10.25
C ARG A 62 11.83 0.24 -9.19
N GLU A 63 12.40 0.16 -7.98
CA GLU A 63 11.74 -0.50 -6.85
C GLU A 63 10.42 0.18 -6.50
N GLU A 64 10.36 1.50 -6.48
CA GLU A 64 9.13 2.26 -6.20
C GLU A 64 8.03 1.93 -7.23
N VAL A 65 8.40 1.91 -8.51
CA VAL A 65 7.48 1.56 -9.62
C VAL A 65 6.99 0.12 -9.47
N VAL A 66 7.89 -0.83 -9.23
CA VAL A 66 7.52 -2.25 -9.05
C VAL A 66 6.58 -2.42 -7.86
N LEU A 67 6.87 -1.77 -6.73
CA LEU A 67 6.04 -1.85 -5.52
C LEU A 67 4.65 -1.24 -5.76
N ALA A 68 4.56 -0.10 -6.46
CA ALA A 68 3.30 0.52 -6.83
C ALA A 68 2.48 -0.39 -7.77
N LEU A 69 3.13 -1.00 -8.77
CA LEU A 69 2.49 -1.95 -9.69
C LEU A 69 1.96 -3.19 -8.94
N LEU A 70 2.76 -3.78 -8.04
CA LEU A 70 2.35 -4.93 -7.23
C LEU A 70 1.15 -4.59 -6.34
N ARG A 71 1.12 -3.40 -5.73
CA ARG A 71 0.00 -2.91 -4.90
C ARG A 71 -1.27 -2.72 -5.69
N MET A 72 -1.16 -2.19 -6.91
CA MET A 72 -2.32 -2.07 -7.81
C MET A 72 -2.81 -3.43 -8.34
N GLY A 73 -2.05 -4.51 -8.15
CA GLY A 73 -2.31 -5.78 -8.81
C GLY A 73 -1.88 -5.79 -10.29
N CYS A 74 -1.17 -4.75 -10.73
CA CYS A 74 -0.77 -4.48 -12.11
C CYS A 74 0.65 -4.97 -12.40
N ALA A 75 0.98 -6.23 -12.15
CA ALA A 75 2.29 -6.77 -12.48
C ALA A 75 2.43 -6.96 -14.02
N LEU A 76 3.07 -6.04 -14.75
CA LEU A 76 3.34 -6.20 -16.20
C LEU A 76 4.19 -7.46 -16.41
N PRO A 77 3.62 -8.57 -16.91
CA PRO A 77 2.95 -8.66 -18.21
C PRO A 77 1.44 -8.86 -18.15
N THR A 78 0.81 -8.82 -16.98
CA THR A 78 -0.59 -9.25 -16.78
C THR A 78 -1.64 -8.14 -16.92
N HIS A 79 -1.30 -6.85 -16.83
CA HIS A 79 -2.35 -5.82 -16.75
C HIS A 79 -2.29 -4.66 -17.77
N MET A 80 -1.12 -4.27 -18.28
CA MET A 80 -1.06 -3.20 -19.30
C MET A 80 -0.94 -3.74 -20.73
N LEU A 81 -0.20 -4.84 -20.96
CA LEU A 81 -0.11 -5.43 -22.29
C LEU A 81 -1.40 -6.13 -22.74
N PRO A 82 -2.03 -7.00 -21.94
CA PRO A 82 -3.16 -7.79 -22.43
C PRO A 82 -4.42 -6.96 -22.65
N HIS A 83 -4.66 -5.93 -21.83
CA HIS A 83 -5.78 -5.01 -22.00
C HIS A 83 -5.64 -4.08 -23.22
N ILE A 84 -4.40 -3.80 -23.65
CA ILE A 84 -4.10 -3.03 -24.87
C ILE A 84 -3.99 -3.96 -26.09
N ALA A 85 -3.56 -5.21 -25.91
CA ALA A 85 -3.27 -6.17 -26.98
C ALA A 85 -4.33 -7.29 -27.16
N ASN A 86 -5.41 -7.28 -26.38
CA ASN A 86 -6.49 -8.28 -26.40
C ASN A 86 -6.01 -9.73 -26.24
N THR A 87 -4.87 -9.94 -25.58
CA THR A 87 -4.35 -11.27 -25.27
C THR A 87 -4.91 -11.73 -23.92
N PHE A 88 -5.24 -13.01 -23.78
CA PHE A 88 -5.66 -13.57 -22.48
C PHE A 88 -4.58 -13.34 -21.41
N PRO A 89 -4.92 -13.24 -20.11
CA PRO A 89 -3.91 -13.10 -19.08
C PRO A 89 -2.93 -14.28 -19.18
N PRO A 90 -1.61 -14.03 -19.15
CA PRO A 90 -0.63 -15.08 -19.32
C PRO A 90 -0.83 -16.16 -18.26
N GLN A 91 -0.76 -17.42 -18.66
CA GLN A 91 -0.74 -18.54 -17.72
C GLN A 91 0.70 -18.76 -17.23
N CYS A 92 0.84 -19.16 -15.97
CA CYS A 92 2.11 -19.61 -15.44
C CYS A 92 2.52 -20.91 -16.16
N SER A 93 3.65 -20.93 -16.85
CA SER A 93 4.13 -22.10 -17.59
C SER A 93 4.42 -23.33 -16.71
N THR A 94 4.64 -23.12 -15.41
CA THR A 94 4.91 -24.20 -14.45
C THR A 94 3.64 -24.70 -13.76
N CYS A 95 2.71 -23.80 -13.43
CA CYS A 95 1.53 -24.13 -12.64
C CYS A 95 0.25 -24.26 -13.47
N ASN A 96 0.26 -23.84 -14.74
CA ASN A 96 -0.89 -23.81 -15.66
C ASN A 96 -2.13 -23.09 -15.10
N VAL A 97 -1.90 -22.12 -14.21
CA VAL A 97 -2.95 -21.22 -13.68
C VAL A 97 -2.75 -19.81 -14.20
N ILE A 98 -3.79 -18.99 -14.12
CA ILE A 98 -3.73 -17.57 -14.45
C ILE A 98 -2.64 -16.90 -13.60
N LEU A 99 -1.74 -16.18 -14.24
CA LEU A 99 -0.69 -15.44 -13.53
C LEU A 99 -1.31 -14.24 -12.80
N SER A 100 -1.13 -14.18 -11.49
CA SER A 100 -1.53 -13.06 -10.64
C SER A 100 -0.40 -12.68 -9.69
N VAL A 101 -0.46 -11.47 -9.13
CA VAL A 101 0.49 -11.03 -8.08
C VAL A 101 0.48 -12.00 -6.91
N GLU A 102 -0.72 -12.39 -6.45
CA GLU A 102 -0.87 -13.38 -5.39
C GLU A 102 -0.22 -14.72 -5.74
N HIS A 103 -0.44 -15.23 -6.97
CA HIS A 103 0.19 -16.46 -7.42
C HIS A 103 1.71 -16.35 -7.38
N ILE A 104 2.30 -15.30 -7.95
CA ILE A 104 3.75 -15.08 -7.98
C ILE A 104 4.31 -15.03 -6.55
N LEU A 105 3.71 -14.20 -5.70
CA LEU A 105 4.21 -13.90 -4.36
C LEU A 105 3.97 -15.02 -3.34
N LEU A 106 2.93 -15.85 -3.48
CA LEU A 106 2.53 -16.79 -2.42
C LEU A 106 2.53 -18.25 -2.86
N HIS A 107 2.17 -18.55 -4.11
CA HIS A 107 1.77 -19.92 -4.49
C HIS A 107 2.65 -20.56 -5.56
N CYS A 108 3.26 -19.77 -6.43
CA CYS A 108 3.98 -20.26 -7.60
C CYS A 108 5.12 -21.17 -7.17
N VAL A 109 5.11 -22.41 -7.66
CA VAL A 109 6.11 -23.43 -7.34
C VAL A 109 7.46 -23.09 -7.98
N ARG A 110 7.44 -22.41 -9.14
CA ARG A 110 8.64 -21.92 -9.83
C ARG A 110 9.52 -21.04 -8.95
N TYR A 111 8.90 -20.25 -8.06
CA TYR A 111 9.59 -19.27 -7.22
C TYR A 111 9.71 -19.72 -5.75
N ARG A 112 9.51 -21.02 -5.48
CA ARG A 112 9.44 -21.54 -4.11
C ARG A 112 10.75 -21.34 -3.36
N GLU A 113 11.88 -21.60 -4.02
CA GLU A 113 13.20 -21.56 -3.38
C GLU A 113 13.65 -20.13 -3.10
N GLU A 114 13.42 -19.22 -4.04
CA GLU A 114 13.69 -17.78 -3.90
C GLU A 114 12.75 -17.14 -2.87
N ARG A 115 11.52 -17.64 -2.73
CA ARG A 115 10.56 -17.15 -1.73
C ARG A 115 10.87 -17.65 -0.31
N ARG A 116 11.63 -18.73 -0.16
CA ARG A 116 11.89 -19.37 1.14
C ARG A 116 12.50 -18.42 2.18
N PRO A 117 13.50 -17.56 1.87
CA PRO A 117 14.04 -16.59 2.83
C PRO A 117 13.00 -15.57 3.29
N LEU A 118 12.15 -15.09 2.37
CA LEU A 118 11.05 -14.17 2.67
C LEU A 118 10.02 -14.82 3.60
N ALA A 119 9.64 -16.07 3.30
CA ALA A 119 8.71 -16.83 4.14
C ALA A 119 9.28 -17.09 5.54
N ALA A 120 10.56 -17.44 5.64
CA ALA A 120 11.25 -17.64 6.91
C ALA A 120 11.31 -16.34 7.73
N HIS A 121 11.57 -15.19 7.08
CA HIS A 121 11.56 -13.88 7.73
C HIS A 121 10.17 -13.52 8.28
N CYS A 122 9.10 -13.78 7.54
CA CYS A 122 7.74 -13.57 8.04
C CYS A 122 7.46 -14.46 9.27
N GLN A 123 7.84 -15.74 9.19
CA GLN A 123 7.66 -16.70 10.28
C GLN A 123 8.42 -16.30 11.55
N SER A 124 9.67 -15.83 11.43
CA SER A 124 10.47 -15.41 12.60
C SER A 124 9.89 -14.17 13.30
N HIS A 125 9.14 -13.33 12.58
CA HIS A 125 8.48 -12.15 13.13
C HIS A 125 7.03 -12.42 13.54
N GLY A 126 6.56 -13.69 13.47
CA GLY A 126 5.19 -14.06 13.80
C GLY A 126 4.15 -13.52 12.81
N LEU A 127 4.56 -13.20 11.58
CA LEU A 127 3.72 -12.59 10.57
C LEU A 127 3.16 -13.64 9.59
N PRO A 128 1.88 -13.56 9.23
CA PRO A 128 1.29 -14.46 8.23
C PRO A 128 1.80 -14.11 6.83
N LEU A 129 2.12 -15.12 6.02
CA LEU A 129 2.56 -14.90 4.64
C LEU A 129 1.36 -14.60 3.74
N THR A 130 0.95 -13.33 3.70
CA THR A 130 -0.19 -12.85 2.92
C THR A 130 0.19 -11.64 2.07
N GLN A 131 -0.59 -11.34 1.03
CA GLN A 131 -0.33 -10.18 0.18
C GLN A 131 -0.38 -8.86 0.97
N THR A 132 -1.22 -8.77 2.00
CA THR A 132 -1.35 -7.58 2.85
C THR A 132 -0.11 -7.38 3.70
N THR A 133 0.45 -8.45 4.28
CA THR A 133 1.72 -8.39 5.02
C THR A 133 2.90 -8.04 4.12
N LEU A 134 2.96 -8.60 2.91
CA LEU A 134 4.09 -8.39 2.00
C LEU A 134 4.09 -7.02 1.31
N LEU A 135 2.92 -6.51 0.94
CA LEU A 135 2.78 -5.25 0.20
C LEU A 135 2.29 -4.09 1.07
N GLY A 136 1.94 -4.37 2.32
CA GLY A 136 1.46 -3.42 3.30
C GLY A 136 2.53 -2.42 3.73
N ASP A 137 2.14 -1.57 4.67
CA ASP A 137 2.99 -0.49 5.19
C ASP A 137 3.43 -0.71 6.64
N GLU A 138 2.93 -1.78 7.28
CA GLU A 138 3.16 -2.06 8.70
C GLU A 138 4.58 -2.56 8.99
N HIS A 139 5.21 -3.23 8.01
CA HIS A 139 6.51 -3.89 8.16
C HIS A 139 7.46 -3.54 7.00
N PRO A 140 8.16 -2.38 7.05
CA PRO A 140 9.07 -1.96 5.98
C PRO A 140 10.22 -2.95 5.72
N ASP A 141 10.67 -3.66 6.76
CA ASP A 141 11.71 -4.69 6.68
C ASP A 141 11.27 -5.92 5.85
N VAL A 142 9.97 -6.24 5.87
CA VAL A 142 9.39 -7.29 5.02
C VAL A 142 9.42 -6.84 3.56
N VAL A 143 9.19 -5.55 3.28
CA VAL A 143 9.30 -4.99 1.92
C VAL A 143 10.75 -5.06 1.42
N ASP A 144 11.74 -4.82 2.28
CA ASP A 144 13.15 -4.99 1.91
C ASP A 144 13.45 -6.44 1.50
N ARG A 145 12.96 -7.42 2.28
CA ARG A 145 13.08 -8.84 1.94
C ARG A 145 12.33 -9.22 0.67
N LEU A 146 11.17 -8.61 0.43
CA LEU A 146 10.41 -8.78 -0.80
C LEU A 146 11.23 -8.33 -2.01
N MET A 147 11.93 -7.19 -1.92
CA MET A 147 12.78 -6.70 -3.01
C MET A 147 13.95 -7.64 -3.33
N ILE A 148 14.56 -8.25 -2.30
CA ILE A 148 15.59 -9.28 -2.49
C ILE A 148 15.01 -10.48 -3.25
N TYR A 149 13.86 -10.99 -2.81
CA TYR A 149 13.15 -12.07 -3.49
C TYR A 149 12.88 -11.75 -4.97
N LEU A 150 12.33 -10.56 -5.26
CA LEU A 150 12.02 -10.15 -6.64
C LEU A 150 13.28 -10.02 -7.49
N THR A 151 14.41 -9.65 -6.88
CA THR A 151 15.71 -9.58 -7.55
C THR A 151 16.23 -10.98 -7.89
N GLU A 152 16.22 -11.90 -6.91
CA GLU A 152 16.69 -13.28 -7.07
C GLU A 152 15.84 -14.07 -8.07
N ALA A 153 14.52 -13.88 -8.02
CA ALA A 153 13.58 -14.45 -8.98
C ALA A 153 13.65 -13.79 -10.39
N LYS A 154 14.50 -12.76 -10.55
CA LYS A 154 14.68 -11.95 -11.78
C LYS A 154 13.41 -11.22 -12.24
N LEU A 155 12.44 -11.07 -11.34
CA LEU A 155 11.15 -10.45 -11.60
C LEU A 155 11.24 -8.92 -11.69
N ILE A 156 12.20 -8.28 -11.01
CA ILE A 156 12.37 -6.80 -11.08
C ILE A 156 12.59 -6.31 -12.51
N ARG A 157 13.18 -7.12 -13.39
CA ARG A 157 13.42 -6.74 -14.79
C ARG A 157 12.20 -6.93 -15.69
N GLU A 158 11.38 -7.92 -15.34
CA GLU A 158 10.17 -8.30 -16.07
C GLU A 158 8.98 -7.41 -15.68
N LEU A 159 8.96 -6.92 -14.43
CA LEU A 159 8.03 -5.94 -13.86
C LEU A 159 8.52 -4.48 -14.04
#